data_AF-A0A7W1EHM2-F1
#
_entry.id   AF-A0A7W1EHM2-F1
#
_cell.length_a   1.000
_cell.length_b   1.000
_cell.length_c   1.000
_cell.angle_alpha   90.00
_cell.angle_beta   90.00
_cell.angle_gamma   90.00
#
_symmetry.space_group_name_H-M   'P 1'
#
loop_
_entity.id
_entity.type
_entity.pdbx_description
1 polymer ?
#
loop_
_entity_poly.entity_id
_entity_poly.type
_entity_poly.pdbx_seq_one_letter_code
_entity_poly.pdbx_strand_id
1 'polypeptide(L)'
;MKDFKIIPTKIHGVLDYLTGSLICASPWLFNFNIEGSAREITVLLGIVTIVMSAMTNYELGLFKILTMDTHLLIDILISIFLILSPWIFGFSRYIFLPQVVFGIIGIGVALFTDRVPYRRKQSLSI
;
A
#
# COMPACT_ATOMS: atom_id res chain seq x y z
N MET A 1 -6.41 -22.88 -12.65
CA MET A 1 -7.31 -21.73 -12.50
C MET A 1 -6.72 -20.59 -13.29
N LYS A 2 -7.46 -19.94 -14.20
CA LYS A 2 -6.95 -18.73 -14.88
C LYS A 2 -6.85 -17.64 -13.81
N ASP A 3 -5.63 -17.25 -13.47
CA ASP A 3 -5.40 -16.21 -12.48
C ASP A 3 -5.90 -14.86 -13.03
N PHE A 4 -6.88 -14.24 -12.36
CA PHE A 4 -7.36 -12.87 -12.62
C PHE A 4 -6.34 -11.79 -12.21
N LYS A 5 -5.03 -12.07 -12.36
CA LYS A 5 -3.96 -11.13 -12.03
C LYS A 5 -3.78 -10.17 -13.21
N ILE A 6 -4.31 -8.97 -13.06
CA ILE A 6 -4.37 -7.96 -14.13
C ILE A 6 -3.25 -6.92 -13.96
N ILE A 7 -2.80 -6.68 -12.72
CA ILE A 7 -1.84 -5.61 -12.42
C ILE A 7 -0.41 -6.18 -12.45
N PRO A 8 0.46 -5.73 -13.38
CA PRO A 8 1.86 -6.12 -13.38
C PRO A 8 2.58 -5.55 -12.15
N THR A 9 3.55 -6.29 -11.61
CA THR A 9 4.41 -5.87 -10.48
C THR A 9 5.08 -4.51 -10.66
N LYS A 10 5.47 -4.16 -11.90
CA LYS A 10 5.98 -2.82 -12.22
C LYS A 10 4.95 -1.71 -11.97
N ILE A 11 3.69 -1.95 -12.34
CA ILE A 11 2.61 -0.99 -12.14
C ILE A 11 2.26 -0.90 -10.65
N HIS A 12 2.19 -2.04 -9.96
CA HIS A 12 2.01 -2.08 -8.52
C HIS A 12 3.05 -1.23 -7.79
N GLY A 13 4.35 -1.38 -8.12
CA GLY A 13 5.37 -0.55 -7.48
C GLY A 13 5.22 0.95 -7.71
N VAL A 14 4.73 1.39 -8.88
CA VAL A 14 4.39 2.80 -9.09
C VAL A 14 3.25 3.22 -8.17
N LEU A 15 2.22 2.36 -8.04
CA LEU A 15 1.09 2.60 -7.15
C LEU A 15 1.52 2.67 -5.69
N ASP A 16 2.48 1.87 -5.24
CA ASP A 16 2.94 1.91 -3.84
C ASP A 16 3.58 3.25 -3.48
N TYR A 17 4.50 3.73 -4.32
CA TYR A 17 5.16 5.01 -4.09
C TYR A 17 4.18 6.17 -4.18
N LEU A 18 3.27 6.14 -5.15
CA LEU A 18 2.25 7.18 -5.31
C LEU A 18 1.26 7.17 -4.14
N THR A 19 0.70 6.00 -3.83
CA THR A 19 -0.31 5.84 -2.77
C THR A 19 0.29 6.10 -1.40
N GLY A 20 1.48 5.56 -1.10
CA GLY A 20 2.18 5.83 0.15
C GLY A 20 2.47 7.32 0.34
N SER A 21 2.85 8.02 -0.73
CA SER A 21 3.07 9.47 -0.71
C SER A 21 1.76 10.26 -0.52
N LEU A 22 0.68 9.84 -1.17
CA LEU A 22 -0.66 10.44 -1.02
C LEU A 22 -1.23 10.21 0.39
N ILE A 23 -1.09 9.00 0.93
CA ILE A 23 -1.47 8.68 2.32
C ILE A 23 -0.67 9.57 3.26
N CYS A 24 0.64 9.68 3.08
CA CYS A 24 1.48 10.54 3.90
C CYS A 24 1.03 12.01 3.83
N ALA A 25 0.75 12.54 2.64
CA ALA A 25 0.29 13.92 2.44
C ALA A 25 -1.17 14.17 2.86
N SER A 26 -1.98 13.12 3.01
CA SER A 26 -3.43 13.23 3.21
C SER A 26 -3.88 14.06 4.42
N PRO A 27 -3.19 14.09 5.58
CA PRO A 27 -3.61 14.92 6.71
C PRO A 27 -3.68 16.42 6.37
N TRP A 28 -2.80 16.88 5.48
CA TRP A 28 -2.76 18.26 5.02
C TRP A 28 -3.73 18.50 3.87
N LEU A 29 -3.87 17.55 2.94
CA LEU A 29 -4.77 17.67 1.79
C LEU A 29 -6.25 17.71 2.20
N PHE A 30 -6.61 17.01 3.26
CA PHE A 30 -8.00 16.91 3.74
C PHE A 30 -8.22 17.59 5.10
N ASN A 31 -7.24 18.39 5.56
CA ASN A 31 -7.32 19.24 6.76
C ASN A 31 -7.75 18.51 8.05
N PHE A 32 -7.33 17.24 8.21
CA PHE A 32 -7.52 16.47 9.45
C PHE A 32 -6.25 16.38 10.31
N ASN A 33 -5.27 17.22 10.01
CA ASN A 33 -4.08 17.46 10.83
C ASN A 33 -4.36 18.02 12.23
N ILE A 34 -5.61 18.40 12.52
CA ILE A 34 -6.08 18.89 13.82
C ILE A 34 -6.13 17.75 14.86
N GLU A 35 -6.44 16.52 14.42
CA GLU A 35 -6.42 15.32 15.27
C GLU A 35 -5.04 14.67 15.22
N GLY A 36 -4.27 14.81 16.30
CA GLY A 36 -2.88 14.36 16.37
C GLY A 36 -2.71 12.87 16.05
N SER A 37 -3.56 12.02 16.62
CA SER A 37 -3.53 10.57 16.39
C SER A 37 -3.86 10.21 14.94
N ALA A 38 -4.84 10.87 14.32
CA ALA A 38 -5.21 10.64 12.91
C ALA A 38 -4.06 11.01 11.97
N ARG A 39 -3.39 12.13 12.23
CA ARG A 39 -2.22 12.55 11.45
C ARG A 39 -1.06 11.57 11.62
N GLU A 40 -0.68 11.26 12.84
CA GLU A 40 0.48 10.42 13.14
C GLU A 40 0.33 9.02 12.57
N ILE A 41 -0.82 8.36 12.77
CA ILE A 41 -1.05 7.00 12.26
C ILE A 41 -1.07 6.98 10.73
N THR A 42 -1.68 7.98 10.10
CA THR A 42 -1.81 8.03 8.64
C THR A 42 -0.44 8.29 8.00
N VAL A 43 0.33 9.23 8.53
CA VAL A 43 1.71 9.50 8.06
C VAL A 43 2.60 8.28 8.25
N LEU A 44 2.54 7.64 9.42
CA LEU A 44 3.32 6.43 9.70
C LEU A 44 3.00 5.32 8.70
N LEU A 45 1.73 5.04 8.44
CA LEU A 45 1.34 4.00 7.48
C LEU A 45 1.77 4.34 6.05
N GLY A 46 1.67 5.60 5.63
CA GLY A 46 2.21 6.04 4.34
C GLY A 46 3.72 5.82 4.20
N ILE A 47 4.48 6.15 5.25
CA ILE A 47 5.93 5.90 5.31
C ILE A 47 6.23 4.39 5.26
N VAL A 48 5.52 3.59 6.05
CA VAL A 48 5.69 2.13 6.08
C VAL A 48 5.45 1.53 4.69
N THR A 49 4.41 1.95 3.97
CA THR A 49 4.14 1.50 2.59
C THR A 49 5.31 1.83 1.66
N ILE A 50 5.85 3.05 1.70
CA ILE A 50 7.01 3.46 0.88
C ILE A 50 8.25 2.62 1.22
N VAL A 51 8.53 2.41 2.51
CA VAL A 51 9.69 1.63 2.96
C VAL A 51 9.54 0.17 2.53
N MET A 52 8.36 -0.42 2.71
CA MET A 52 8.04 -1.78 2.26
C MET A 52 8.27 -1.95 0.75
N SER A 53 7.76 -1.00 -0.02
CA SER A 53 7.97 -0.91 -1.47
C SER A 53 9.46 -0.85 -1.84
N ALA A 54 10.25 0.00 -1.15
CA ALA A 54 11.70 0.07 -1.34
C ALA A 54 12.44 -1.22 -0.95
N MET A 55 11.91 -2.01 0.00
CA MET A 55 12.49 -3.27 0.46
C MET A 55 12.06 -4.51 -0.36
N THR A 56 11.29 -4.33 -1.42
CA THR A 56 10.67 -5.44 -2.16
C THR A 56 11.47 -5.86 -3.40
N ASN A 57 11.56 -7.16 -3.64
CA ASN A 57 12.26 -7.73 -4.79
C ASN A 57 11.38 -7.71 -6.05
N TYR A 58 11.24 -6.52 -6.62
CA TYR A 58 10.55 -6.22 -7.87
C TYR A 58 11.24 -5.06 -8.63
N GLU A 59 10.64 -4.52 -9.68
CA GLU A 59 11.29 -3.60 -10.63
C GLU A 59 11.76 -2.29 -10.00
N LEU A 60 10.99 -1.75 -9.05
CA LEU A 60 11.24 -0.44 -8.44
C LEU A 60 11.84 -0.53 -7.04
N GLY A 61 12.18 -1.74 -6.58
CA GLY A 61 12.74 -1.97 -5.26
C GLY A 61 14.20 -1.54 -5.19
N LEU A 62 14.57 -0.87 -4.09
CA LEU A 62 15.92 -0.42 -3.82
C LEU A 62 16.75 -1.52 -3.14
N PHE A 63 16.14 -2.19 -2.16
CA PHE A 63 16.74 -3.26 -1.38
C PHE A 63 15.90 -4.51 -1.59
N LYS A 64 16.42 -5.53 -2.27
CA LYS A 64 15.64 -6.71 -2.71
C LYS A 64 15.51 -7.76 -1.59
N ILE A 65 14.97 -7.35 -0.44
CA ILE A 65 14.94 -8.14 0.79
C ILE A 65 13.68 -9.02 0.84
N LEU A 66 12.53 -8.44 0.52
CA LEU A 66 11.23 -9.10 0.61
C LEU A 66 10.81 -9.72 -0.72
N THR A 67 10.14 -10.87 -0.68
CA THR A 67 9.50 -11.43 -1.88
C THR A 67 8.20 -10.68 -2.19
N MET A 68 7.77 -10.70 -3.45
CA MET A 68 6.49 -10.08 -3.83
C MET A 68 5.30 -10.71 -3.10
N ASP A 69 5.32 -12.02 -2.85
CA ASP A 69 4.27 -12.69 -2.07
C ASP A 69 4.17 -12.13 -0.64
N THR A 70 5.32 -11.92 0.01
CA THR A 70 5.38 -11.32 1.35
C THR A 70 4.93 -9.86 1.32
N HIS A 71 5.31 -9.10 0.31
CA HIS A 71 4.86 -7.71 0.12
C HIS A 71 3.33 -7.62 0.03
N LEU A 72 2.72 -8.38 -0.89
CA LEU A 72 1.26 -8.36 -1.10
C LEU A 72 0.47 -8.80 0.14
N LEU A 73 0.99 -9.77 0.91
CA LEU A 73 0.39 -10.14 2.19
C LEU A 73 0.41 -8.97 3.17
N ILE A 74 1.55 -8.28 3.28
CA ILE A 74 1.71 -7.15 4.19
C ILE A 74 0.85 -5.96 3.74
N ASP A 75 0.70 -5.71 2.44
CA ASP A 75 -0.21 -4.67 1.93
C ASP A 75 -1.65 -4.90 2.35
N ILE A 76 -2.14 -6.14 2.28
CA ILE A 76 -3.48 -6.48 2.75
C ILE A 76 -3.60 -6.19 4.25
N LEU A 77 -2.60 -6.56 5.05
CA LEU A 77 -2.60 -6.31 6.49
C LEU A 77 -2.57 -4.81 6.81
N ILE A 78 -1.70 -4.04 6.15
CA ILE A 78 -1.59 -2.59 6.28
C ILE A 78 -2.92 -1.94 5.88
N SER A 79 -3.53 -2.40 4.79
CA SER A 79 -4.79 -1.85 4.27
C SER A 79 -5.97 -2.11 5.20
N ILE A 80 -6.08 -3.33 5.74
CA ILE A 80 -7.08 -3.65 6.77
C ILE A 80 -6.84 -2.80 8.02
N PHE A 81 -5.60 -2.67 8.47
CA PHE A 81 -5.27 -1.84 9.62
C PHE A 81 -5.59 -0.36 9.38
N LEU A 82 -5.28 0.17 8.18
CA LEU A 82 -5.63 1.52 7.77
C LEU A 82 -7.14 1.75 7.82
N ILE A 83 -7.94 0.81 7.27
CA ILE A 83 -9.41 0.84 7.35
C ILE A 83 -9.87 0.89 8.79
N LEU A 84 -9.31 0.07 9.69
CA LEU A 84 -9.78 -0.02 11.06
C LEU A 84 -9.25 1.10 11.97
N SER A 85 -8.16 1.77 11.57
CA SER A 85 -7.47 2.78 12.38
C SER A 85 -8.37 3.90 12.93
N PRO A 86 -9.35 4.48 12.19
CA PRO A 86 -10.22 5.51 12.73
C PRO A 86 -11.04 5.05 13.94
N TRP A 87 -11.41 3.77 13.99
CA TRP A 87 -12.16 3.21 15.10
C TRP A 87 -11.26 2.77 16.25
N ILE A 88 -10.12 2.15 15.93
CA ILE A 88 -9.14 1.70 16.94
C ILE A 88 -8.59 2.87 17.74
N PHE A 89 -8.29 4.00 17.08
CA PHE A 89 -7.68 5.17 17.70
C PHE A 89 -8.67 6.30 18.00
N GLY A 90 -9.97 6.06 17.80
CA GLY A 90 -11.04 6.96 18.26
C GLY A 90 -11.26 8.24 17.45
N PHE A 91 -10.65 8.38 16.27
CA PHE A 91 -10.80 9.57 15.42
C PHE A 91 -11.86 9.44 14.30
N SER A 92 -12.61 8.32 14.27
CA SER A 92 -13.65 8.04 13.26
C SER A 92 -14.75 9.10 13.17
N ARG A 93 -15.01 9.85 14.24
CA ARG A 93 -15.99 10.94 14.26
C ARG A 93 -15.54 12.17 13.48
N TYR A 94 -14.23 12.32 13.28
CA TYR A 94 -13.63 13.48 12.62
C TYR A 94 -13.25 13.15 11.19
N ILE A 95 -12.56 12.03 11.00
CA ILE A 95 -12.07 11.59 9.70
C ILE A 95 -11.98 10.06 9.66
N PHE A 96 -12.60 9.47 8.64
CA PHE A 96 -12.46 8.03 8.38
C PHE A 96 -12.42 7.72 6.89
N LEU A 97 -13.05 8.57 6.07
CA LEU A 97 -13.28 8.30 4.66
C LEU A 97 -11.97 8.13 3.86
N PRO A 98 -10.95 9.00 3.97
CA PRO A 98 -9.69 8.79 3.25
C PRO A 98 -9.02 7.46 3.62
N GLN A 99 -8.97 7.11 4.91
CA GLN A 99 -8.36 5.87 5.38
C GLN A 99 -9.07 4.64 4.83
N VAL A 100 -10.41 4.63 4.88
CA VAL A 100 -11.22 3.53 4.35
C VAL A 100 -11.05 3.40 2.83
N VAL A 101 -11.09 4.52 2.10
CA VAL A 101 -10.93 4.52 0.64
C VAL A 101 -9.55 4.00 0.24
N PHE A 102 -8.47 4.53 0.83
CA PHE A 102 -7.12 4.07 0.56
C PHE A 102 -6.93 2.60 0.90
N GLY A 103 -7.46 2.13 2.03
CA GLY A 103 -7.35 0.72 2.39
C GLY A 103 -8.16 -0.21 1.48
N ILE A 104 -9.36 0.17 1.03
CA ILE A 104 -10.12 -0.63 0.05
C ILE A 104 -9.36 -0.72 -1.28
N ILE A 105 -8.81 0.41 -1.75
CA ILE A 105 -7.99 0.44 -2.96
C ILE A 105 -6.75 -0.43 -2.78
N GLY A 106 -6.05 -0.34 -1.65
CA GLY A 106 -4.87 -1.15 -1.34
C GLY A 106 -5.16 -2.65 -1.37
N ILE A 107 -6.27 -3.10 -0.75
CA ILE A 107 -6.71 -4.50 -0.82
C ILE A 107 -6.97 -4.90 -2.28
N GLY A 108 -7.71 -4.10 -3.03
CA GLY A 108 -8.01 -4.40 -4.43
C GLY A 108 -6.74 -4.53 -5.27
N VAL A 109 -5.82 -3.56 -5.16
CA VAL A 109 -4.54 -3.58 -5.86
C VAL A 109 -3.74 -4.82 -5.48
N ALA A 110 -3.62 -5.15 -4.19
CA ALA A 110 -2.88 -6.33 -3.74
C ALA A 110 -3.47 -7.65 -4.27
N LEU A 111 -4.80 -7.79 -4.26
CA LEU A 111 -5.48 -9.01 -4.72
C LEU A 111 -5.36 -9.23 -6.23
N PHE A 112 -5.37 -8.15 -7.02
CA PHE A 112 -5.31 -8.23 -8.49
C PHE A 112 -3.89 -8.12 -9.06
N THR A 113 -2.87 -8.05 -8.21
CA THR A 113 -1.46 -7.94 -8.63
C THR A 113 -0.82 -9.30 -8.88
N ASP A 114 0.01 -9.33 -9.92
CA ASP A 114 0.85 -10.48 -10.21
C ASP A 114 1.92 -10.69 -9.13
N ARG A 115 2.18 -11.94 -8.78
CA ARG A 115 3.16 -12.33 -7.75
C ARG A 115 4.56 -12.50 -8.33
N VAL A 116 4.68 -12.62 -9.66
CA VAL A 116 5.96 -12.80 -10.31
C VAL A 116 6.49 -11.44 -10.80
N PRO A 117 7.68 -11.01 -10.34
CA PRO A 117 8.33 -9.81 -10.89
C PRO A 117 8.43 -9.89 -12.41
N TYR A 118 8.07 -8.81 -13.10
CA TYR A 118 8.09 -8.72 -14.56
C TYR A 118 9.45 -9.10 -15.15
N ARG A 119 10.55 -8.66 -14.53
CA ARG A 119 11.91 -9.04 -14.95
C ARG A 119 12.13 -10.57 -14.94
N ARG A 120 11.63 -11.27 -13.91
CA ARG A 120 11.74 -12.73 -13.80
C ARG A 120 10.83 -13.44 -14.80
N LYS A 121 9.67 -12.85 -15.10
CA LYS A 121 8.74 -13.38 -16.10
C LYS A 121 9.37 -13.39 -17.50
N GLN A 122 10.12 -12.36 -17.87
CA GLN A 122 10.85 -12.29 -19.15
C GLN A 122 11.94 -13.37 -19.28
N SER A 123 12.67 -13.69 -18.20
CA SER A 123 13.73 -14.73 -18.26
C SER A 123 13.19 -16.16 -18.39
N LEU A 124 11.92 -16.40 -18.08
CA LEU A 124 11.27 -17.72 -18.18
C LEU A 124 10.64 -17.97 -19.56
N SER A 125 10.54 -16.92 -20.40
CA SER A 125 9.94 -17.00 -21.74
C SER A 125 10.97 -17.15 -22.87
N ILE A 126 12.24 -17.37 -22.52
CA ILE A 126 13.37 -17.63 -23.42
C ILE A 126 13.81 -19.08 -23.20
#